data_AF-A0A1R2CK33-F1
#
_entry.id   AF-A0A1R2CK33-F1
#
_cell.length_a   1.000
_cell.length_b   1.000
_cell.length_c   1.000
_cell.angle_alpha   90.00
_cell.angle_beta   90.00
_cell.angle_gamma   90.00
#
_symmetry.space_group_name_H-M   'P 1'
#
loop_
_entity.id
_entity.type
_entity.pdbx_description
1 polymer ?
#
loop_
_entity_poly.entity_id
_entity_poly.type
_entity_poly.pdbx_seq_one_letter_code
_entity_poly.pdbx_strand_id
1 'polypeptide(L)'
;MCPISHEMFEDPVSTSDGHTYEKKAIEAWLQNHSTSPVTGLPLADKCLKPNFALRMALQSYKDVLSCLNIKPTPVLVSNPLRDLYKMAYGHQFGIPFADVTNEKIEMFRINAENALNSNSISIKYC
;
A
#
# COMPACT_ATOMS: atom_id res chain seq x y z
N MET A 1 -0.90 -0.57 -6.53
CA MET A 1 -0.66 -0.94 -7.94
C MET A 1 -0.58 0.33 -8.78
N CYS A 2 0.15 0.27 -9.89
CA CYS A 2 0.29 1.34 -10.87
C CYS A 2 -1.04 1.56 -11.63
N PRO A 3 -1.52 2.80 -11.77
CA PRO A 3 -2.76 3.09 -12.51
C PRO A 3 -2.70 2.77 -14.02
N ILE A 4 -1.51 2.76 -14.63
CA ILE A 4 -1.33 2.51 -16.08
C ILE A 4 -1.14 1.02 -16.36
N SER A 5 -0.18 0.38 -15.68
CA SER A 5 0.16 -1.03 -15.94
C SER A 5 -0.74 -2.01 -15.19
N HIS A 6 -1.48 -1.56 -14.18
CA HIS A 6 -2.25 -2.40 -13.27
C HIS A 6 -1.40 -3.46 -12.53
N GLU A 7 -0.09 -3.26 -12.47
CA GLU A 7 0.86 -4.14 -11.78
C GLU A 7 1.34 -3.52 -10.46
N MET A 8 1.99 -4.33 -9.63
CA MET A 8 2.71 -3.81 -8.45
C MET A 8 3.87 -2.94 -8.90
N PHE A 9 4.12 -1.85 -8.18
CA PHE A 9 5.24 -0.97 -8.49
C PHE A 9 6.57 -1.70 -8.26
N GLU A 10 7.49 -1.51 -9.20
CA GLU A 10 8.89 -1.89 -9.09
C GLU A 10 9.74 -0.63 -8.93
N ASP A 11 9.51 0.36 -9.79
CA ASP A 11 10.17 1.66 -9.76
C ASP A 11 9.15 2.81 -9.75
N PRO A 12 8.58 3.14 -8.58
CA PRO A 12 7.57 4.19 -8.48
C PRO A 12 8.15 5.59 -8.66
N VAL A 13 7.57 6.36 -9.58
CA VAL A 13 7.89 7.77 -9.84
C VAL A 13 6.63 8.62 -9.79
N SER A 14 6.77 9.86 -9.33
CA SER A 14 5.69 10.83 -9.23
C SER A 14 5.81 11.93 -10.28
N THR A 15 4.67 12.35 -10.83
CA THR A 15 4.53 13.47 -11.76
C THR A 15 4.27 14.79 -11.02
N SER A 16 4.28 15.91 -11.75
CA SER A 16 4.06 17.26 -11.18
C SER A 16 2.71 17.45 -10.48
N ASP A 17 1.72 16.65 -10.84
CA ASP A 17 0.36 16.64 -10.27
C ASP A 17 0.23 15.77 -9.00
N GLY A 18 1.32 15.14 -8.55
CA GLY A 18 1.37 14.35 -7.32
C GLY A 18 0.93 12.89 -7.47
N HIS A 19 0.51 12.44 -8.65
CA HIS A 19 0.22 11.02 -8.89
C HIS A 19 1.49 10.21 -9.05
N THR A 20 1.43 8.92 -8.70
CA THR A 20 2.58 8.00 -8.77
C THR A 20 2.31 6.85 -9.74
N TYR A 21 3.30 6.55 -10.57
CA TYR A 21 3.24 5.57 -11.65
C TYR A 21 4.48 4.67 -11.64
N GLU A 22 4.38 3.53 -12.32
CA GLU A 22 5.55 2.73 -12.68
C GLU A 22 6.36 3.49 -13.73
N LYS A 23 7.67 3.64 -13.51
CA LYS A 23 8.55 4.46 -14.34
C LYS A 23 8.44 4.14 -15.82
N LYS A 24 8.58 2.86 -16.19
CA LYS A 24 8.51 2.42 -17.59
C LYS A 24 7.16 2.77 -18.24
N ALA A 25 6.08 2.65 -17.48
CA ALA A 25 4.74 2.91 -17.98
C ALA A 25 4.48 4.40 -18.23
N ILE A 26 4.88 5.27 -17.29
CA ILE A 26 4.70 6.72 -17.47
C ILE A 26 5.67 7.31 -18.50
N GLU A 27 6.90 6.79 -18.60
CA GLU A 27 7.84 7.20 -19.65
C GLU A 27 7.26 6.91 -21.04
N ALA A 28 6.70 5.72 -21.25
CA ALA A 28 6.04 5.36 -22.51
C ALA A 28 4.82 6.24 -22.81
N TRP A 29 4.00 6.56 -21.79
CA TRP A 29 2.86 7.47 -21.94
C TRP A 29 3.29 8.87 -22.40
N LEU A 30 4.32 9.43 -21.75
CA LEU A 30 4.81 10.78 -22.00
C LEU A 30 5.55 10.96 -23.33
N GLN A 31 5.84 9.87 -24.06
CA GLN A 31 6.33 9.95 -25.45
C GLN A 31 5.29 10.56 -26.38
N ASN A 32 4.02 10.19 -26.20
CA ASN A 32 2.92 10.60 -27.09
C ASN A 32 1.94 11.58 -26.43
N HIS A 33 2.05 11.79 -25.12
CA HIS A 33 1.13 12.63 -24.35
C HIS A 33 1.87 13.63 -23.47
N SER A 34 1.18 14.70 -23.09
CA SER A 34 1.63 15.69 -22.10
C SER A 34 0.61 15.88 -20.97
N THR A 35 -0.17 14.83 -20.70
CA THR A 35 -1.29 14.83 -19.75
C THR A 35 -1.08 13.75 -18.69
N SER A 36 -1.76 13.91 -17.55
CA SER A 36 -1.82 12.92 -16.49
C SER A 36 -2.70 11.74 -16.93
N PRO A 37 -2.22 10.49 -16.86
CA PRO A 37 -3.01 9.30 -17.19
C PRO A 37 -4.28 9.14 -16.33
N VAL A 38 -4.28 9.68 -15.10
CA VAL A 38 -5.40 9.51 -14.16
C VAL A 38 -6.45 10.58 -14.35
N THR A 39 -6.04 11.84 -14.51
CA THR A 39 -6.98 12.97 -14.58
C THR A 39 -7.28 13.42 -16.01
N GLY A 40 -6.45 13.03 -16.97
CA GLY A 40 -6.51 13.52 -18.36
C GLY A 40 -6.06 14.98 -18.52
N LEU A 41 -5.70 15.67 -17.44
CA LEU A 41 -5.33 17.08 -17.47
C LEU A 41 -3.87 17.26 -17.91
N PRO A 42 -3.51 18.39 -18.55
CA PRO A 42 -2.13 18.72 -18.88
C PRO A 42 -1.23 18.71 -17.64
N LEU A 43 -0.06 18.09 -17.75
CA LEU A 43 0.99 18.19 -16.74
C LEU A 43 1.72 19.52 -16.90
N ALA A 44 2.13 20.12 -15.78
CA ALA A 44 2.92 21.35 -15.79
C ALA A 44 4.28 21.14 -16.45
N ASP A 45 4.87 19.97 -16.23
CA ASP A 45 6.12 19.52 -16.83
C ASP A 45 6.15 18.00 -16.95
N LYS A 46 7.13 17.47 -17.70
CA LYS A 46 7.35 16.02 -17.86
C LYS A 46 8.41 15.47 -16.88
N CYS A 47 8.73 16.19 -15.82
CA CYS A 47 9.73 15.74 -14.85
C CYS A 47 9.15 14.63 -13.98
N LEU A 48 9.89 13.54 -13.86
CA LEU A 48 9.56 12.40 -13.02
C LEU A 48 10.43 12.43 -11.76
N LYS A 49 9.80 12.44 -10.59
CA LYS A 49 10.48 12.43 -9.30
C LYS A 49 10.39 11.04 -8.68
N PRO A 50 11.50 10.37 -8.33
CA PRO A 50 11.43 9.07 -7.68
C PRO A 50 10.65 9.13 -6.36
N ASN A 51 9.76 8.17 -6.13
CA ASN A 51 9.05 8.04 -4.86
C ASN A 51 9.79 7.03 -3.97
N PHE A 52 10.84 7.52 -3.30
CA PHE A 52 11.69 6.69 -2.45
C PHE A 52 10.93 6.06 -1.27
N ALA A 53 9.97 6.79 -0.69
CA ALA A 53 9.17 6.28 0.42
C ALA A 53 8.36 5.03 0.00
N LEU A 54 7.68 5.09 -1.15
CA LEU A 54 6.94 3.94 -1.66
C LEU A 54 7.88 2.79 -2.05
N ARG A 55 9.03 3.09 -2.68
CA ARG A 55 10.03 2.08 -3.02
C ARG A 55 10.53 1.33 -1.78
N MET A 56 10.87 2.07 -0.71
CA MET A 56 11.31 1.48 0.55
C MET A 56 10.21 0.62 1.20
N ALA A 57 8.97 1.12 1.25
CA ALA A 57 7.85 0.36 1.80
C ALA A 57 7.60 -0.96 1.05
N LEU A 58 7.69 -0.94 -0.29
CA LEU A 58 7.55 -2.13 -1.12
C LEU A 58 8.71 -3.12 -0.92
N GLN A 59 9.93 -2.62 -0.73
CA GLN A 59 11.08 -3.46 -0.45
C GLN A 59 10.90 -4.17 0.89
N SER A 60 10.60 -3.42 1.96
CA SER A 60 10.33 -4.00 3.28
C SER A 60 9.19 -5.02 3.25
N TYR A 61 8.13 -4.76 2.47
CA TYR A 61 7.05 -5.71 2.26
C TYR A 61 7.53 -7.02 1.59
N LYS A 62 8.32 -6.92 0.51
CA LYS A 62 8.89 -8.09 -0.17
C LYS A 62 9.80 -8.89 0.75
N ASP A 63 10.61 -8.22 1.56
CA ASP A 63 11.53 -8.86 2.49
C ASP A 63 10.76 -9.70 3.52
N VAL A 64 9.71 -9.13 4.14
CA VAL A 64 8.84 -9.86 5.08
C VAL A 64 8.18 -11.06 4.43
N LEU A 65 7.63 -10.90 3.23
CA LEU A 65 7.00 -12.01 2.51
C LEU A 65 7.98 -13.13 2.18
N SER A 66 9.23 -12.77 1.84
CA SER A 66 10.28 -13.74 1.56
C SER A 66 10.64 -14.58 2.80
N CYS A 67 10.73 -13.96 3.98
CA CYS A 67 10.98 -14.66 5.24
C CYS A 67 9.86 -15.64 5.59
N LEU A 68 8.62 -15.33 5.20
CA LEU A 68 7.45 -16.15 5.46
C LEU A 68 7.16 -17.18 4.35
N ASN A 69 7.98 -17.21 3.29
CA ASN A 69 7.77 -18.02 2.09
C ASN A 69 6.38 -17.80 1.46
N ILE A 70 5.87 -16.57 1.53
CA ILE A 70 4.58 -16.15 0.97
C ILE A 70 4.84 -15.50 -0.39
N LYS A 71 4.07 -15.88 -1.41
CA LYS A 71 4.14 -15.22 -2.72
C LYS A 71 3.51 -13.82 -2.63
N PRO A 72 4.19 -12.76 -3.10
CA PRO A 72 3.57 -11.44 -3.19
C PRO A 72 2.39 -11.49 -4.14
N THR A 73 1.18 -11.46 -3.59
CA THR A 73 -0.03 -11.27 -4.36
C THR A 73 -0.25 -9.78 -4.61
N PRO A 74 -0.74 -9.40 -5.81
CA PRO A 74 -1.15 -8.03 -6.05
C PRO A 74 -2.23 -7.70 -5.01
N VAL A 75 -1.94 -6.76 -4.12
CA VAL A 75 -2.91 -6.28 -3.14
C VAL A 75 -3.95 -5.51 -3.94
N LEU A 76 -4.98 -6.21 -4.42
CA LEU A 76 -6.22 -5.60 -4.91
C LEU A 76 -6.66 -4.68 -3.79
N VAL A 77 -6.80 -3.39 -4.10
CA VAL A 77 -6.96 -2.31 -3.13
C VAL A 77 -8.15 -2.62 -2.20
N SER A 78 -7.89 -3.27 -1.09
CA SER A 78 -8.87 -3.46 -0.02
C SER A 78 -8.24 -3.17 1.34
N ASN A 79 -7.65 -1.97 1.46
CA ASN A 79 -7.16 -1.40 2.71
C ASN A 79 -6.11 -2.28 3.43
N PRO A 80 -4.80 -1.95 3.35
CA PRO A 80 -3.72 -2.78 3.88
C PRO A 80 -3.89 -3.17 5.36
N LEU A 81 -4.47 -2.28 6.18
CA LEU A 81 -4.81 -2.58 7.57
C LEU A 81 -5.92 -3.63 7.69
N ARG A 82 -6.93 -3.55 6.82
CA ARG A 82 -8.02 -4.54 6.76
C ARG A 82 -7.47 -5.90 6.34
N ASP A 83 -6.53 -5.96 5.40
CA ASP A 83 -5.97 -7.23 4.91
C ASP A 83 -5.00 -7.87 5.90
N LEU A 84 -4.17 -7.07 6.59
CA LEU A 84 -3.37 -7.55 7.74
C LEU A 84 -4.25 -8.01 8.90
N TYR A 85 -5.31 -7.28 9.22
CA TYR A 85 -6.26 -7.65 10.28
C TYR A 85 -7.04 -8.93 9.95
N LYS A 86 -7.49 -9.10 8.69
CA LYS A 86 -8.09 -10.34 8.19
C LYS A 86 -7.14 -11.54 8.31
N MET A 87 -5.86 -11.34 8.02
CA MET A 87 -4.84 -12.40 8.05
C MET A 87 -4.46 -12.82 9.48
N ALA A 88 -4.37 -11.87 10.41
CA ALA A 88 -4.04 -12.14 11.81
C ALA A 88 -5.22 -12.68 12.64
N TYR A 89 -6.45 -12.18 12.41
CA TYR A 89 -7.58 -12.42 13.32
C TYR A 89 -8.76 -13.20 12.71
N GLY A 90 -8.85 -13.33 11.37
CA GLY A 90 -9.96 -14.01 10.70
C GLY A 90 -10.02 -15.52 10.98
N HIS A 91 -8.86 -16.18 11.10
CA HIS A 91 -8.79 -17.61 11.41
C HIS A 91 -9.00 -17.92 12.90
N GLN A 92 -8.69 -16.98 13.78
CA GLN A 92 -8.63 -17.22 15.23
C GLN A 92 -10.01 -17.15 15.92
N PHE A 93 -11.00 -16.47 15.33
CA PHE A 93 -12.28 -16.18 16.00
C PHE A 93 -13.56 -16.58 15.24
N GLY A 94 -13.46 -17.18 14.04
CA GLY A 94 -14.62 -17.76 13.34
C GLY A 94 -15.74 -16.77 12.95
N ILE A 95 -15.40 -15.49 12.76
CA ILE A 95 -16.38 -14.43 12.47
C ILE A 95 -16.68 -14.40 10.96
N PRO A 96 -17.96 -14.41 10.53
CA PRO A 96 -18.32 -14.30 9.11
C PRO A 96 -17.82 -13.01 8.46
N PHE A 97 -17.30 -13.15 7.24
CA PHE A 97 -16.60 -12.11 6.47
C PHE A 97 -17.37 -10.79 6.28
N ALA A 98 -18.70 -10.79 6.41
CA ALA A 98 -19.56 -9.64 6.12
C ALA A 98 -19.72 -8.62 7.29
N ASP A 99 -19.36 -8.98 8.52
CA ASP A 99 -19.72 -8.20 9.73
C ASP A 99 -18.62 -7.27 10.27
N VAL A 100 -17.51 -7.12 9.55
CA VAL A 100 -16.41 -6.20 9.94
C VAL A 100 -16.71 -4.80 9.38
N THR A 101 -17.60 -4.07 10.05
CA THR A 101 -17.88 -2.66 9.76
C THR A 101 -16.75 -1.76 10.26
N ASN A 102 -16.58 -0.60 9.61
CA ASN A 102 -15.53 0.38 9.95
C ASN A 102 -15.58 0.83 11.44
N GLU A 103 -16.75 0.78 12.06
CA GLU A 103 -16.96 1.11 13.49
C GLU A 103 -16.25 0.12 14.44
N LYS A 104 -16.22 -1.17 14.10
CA LYS A 104 -15.50 -2.18 14.91
C LYS A 104 -13.98 -2.09 14.75
N ILE A 105 -13.50 -1.56 13.62
CA ILE A 105 -12.07 -1.30 13.40
C ILE A 105 -11.61 -0.12 14.26
N GLU A 106 -12.42 0.93 14.39
CA GLU A 106 -12.06 2.11 15.19
C GLU A 106 -12.02 1.81 16.70
N MET A 107 -12.90 0.95 17.21
CA MET A 107 -12.90 0.49 18.60
C MET A 107 -11.60 -0.23 19.00
N PHE A 108 -10.95 -0.94 18.07
CA PHE A 108 -9.67 -1.59 18.33
C PHE A 108 -8.48 -0.61 18.22
N ARG A 109 -8.59 0.43 17.38
CA ARG A 109 -7.58 1.49 17.26
C ARG A 109 -7.39 2.23 18.60
N ILE A 110 -8.49 2.55 19.28
CA ILE A 110 -8.47 3.19 20.60
C ILE A 110 -7.84 2.27 21.67
N ASN A 111 -8.14 0.97 21.65
CA ASN A 111 -7.55 0.02 22.61
C ASN A 111 -6.05 -0.23 22.37
N ALA A 112 -5.58 -0.23 21.12
CA ALA A 112 -4.17 -0.37 20.79
C ALA A 112 -3.35 0.87 21.19
N GLU A 113 -3.89 2.07 20.97
CA GLU A 113 -3.27 3.33 21.42
C GLU A 113 -3.19 3.41 22.96
N ASN A 114 -4.22 2.93 23.66
CA ASN A 114 -4.21 2.83 25.12
C ASN A 114 -3.22 1.78 25.65
N ALA A 115 -3.03 0.67 24.95
CA ALA A 115 -2.06 -0.37 25.33
C ALA A 115 -0.60 0.07 25.14
N LEU A 116 -0.31 0.89 24.13
CA LEU A 116 1.01 1.52 23.94
C LEU A 116 1.29 2.59 25.01
N ASN A 117 0.27 3.34 25.42
CA ASN A 117 0.41 4.38 26.44
C ASN A 117 0.45 3.86 27.89
N SER A 118 0.13 2.58 28.16
CA SER A 118 0.24 1.98 29.51
C SER A 118 1.59 1.30 29.80
N ASN A 119 2.60 1.52 28.93
CA ASN A 119 3.99 1.10 29.12
C ASN A 119 4.18 -0.40 29.43
N SER A 120 3.28 -1.26 28.95
CA SER A 120 3.26 -2.69 29.31
C SER A 120 3.13 -3.62 28.12
N ILE A 121 3.98 -3.50 27.08
CA ILE A 121 4.29 -4.67 26.23
C ILE A 121 5.79 -4.64 25.86
N SER A 122 6.55 -5.56 26.44
CA SER A 122 7.83 -6.02 25.88
C SER A 122 7.54 -6.93 24.69
N ILE A 123 7.73 -6.43 23.46
CA ILE A 123 7.76 -7.31 22.28
C ILE A 123 9.23 -7.70 22.05
N LYS A 124 9.60 -8.90 22.52
CA LYS A 124 10.80 -9.58 22.03
C LYS A 124 10.47 -10.14 20.65
N TYR A 125 11.15 -9.63 19.63
CA TYR A 125 11.19 -10.27 18.32
C TYR A 125 12.29 -11.35 18.37
N CYS A 126 11.89 -12.62 18.22
CA CYS A 126 12.76 -13.65 17.66
C CYS A 126 12.64 -13.61 16.14
#